data_AF-A0A7D8UXW3-F1
#
_entry.id   AF-A0A7D8UXW3-F1
#
_cell.length_a   1.000
_cell.length_b   1.000
_cell.length_c   1.000
_cell.angle_alpha   90.00
_cell.angle_beta   90.00
_cell.angle_gamma   90.00
#
_symmetry.space_group_name_H-M   'P 1'
#
loop_
_entity.id
_entity.type
_entity.pdbx_description
1 polymer ?
#
loop_
_entity_poly.entity_id
_entity_poly.type
_entity_poly.pdbx_seq_one_letter_code
_entity_poly.pdbx_strand_id
1 'polypeptide(L)' 'MLGVAAFVFVYYTTWALLLPFVSPDSGLHDAFPPREWATRGPALLLLLGLAGIGAFFAKVSAAEARKKAQAGKKV' A
#
# COMPACT_ATOMS: atom_id res chain seq x y z
N MET A 1 -19.55 6.06 -1.07
CA MET A 1 -18.18 5.99 -1.62
C MET A 1 -17.54 7.36 -1.77
N LEU A 2 -18.20 8.35 -2.40
CA LEU A 2 -17.64 9.70 -2.56
C LEU A 2 -17.25 10.39 -1.22
N GLY A 3 -18.13 10.34 -0.21
CA GLY A 3 -17.84 10.97 1.09
C GLY A 3 -16.61 10.38 1.79
N VAL A 4 -16.42 9.06 1.71
CA VAL A 4 -15.24 8.38 2.26
C VAL A 4 -13.98 8.80 1.52
N ALA A 5 -14.03 8.83 0.19
CA ALA A 5 -12.90 9.28 -0.63
C ALA A 5 -12.51 10.73 -0.33
N ALA A 6 -13.50 11.63 -0.24
CA ALA A 6 -13.29 13.03 0.10
C ALA A 6 -12.67 13.19 1.51
N PHE A 7 -13.17 12.45 2.50
CA PHE A 7 -12.64 12.47 3.85
C PHE A 7 -11.17 12.03 3.90
N VAL A 8 -10.86 10.87 3.30
CA VAL A 8 -9.49 10.34 3.25
C VAL A 8 -8.55 11.31 2.52
N PHE A 9 -9.01 11.89 1.41
CA PHE A 9 -8.24 12.87 0.64
C PHE A 9 -7.90 14.11 1.48
N VAL A 10 -8.89 14.70 2.15
CA VAL A 10 -8.67 15.88 3.00
C VAL A 10 -7.76 15.54 4.18
N TYR A 11 -7.99 14.40 4.86
CA TYR A 11 -7.17 13.98 5.98
C TYR A 11 -5.70 13.81 5.58
N TYR A 12 -5.45 13.10 4.49
CA TYR A 12 -4.08 12.84 4.03
C TYR A 12 -3.41 14.08 3.45
N THR A 13 -4.18 14.96 2.79
CA THR A 13 -3.67 16.24 2.27
C THR A 13 -3.25 17.13 3.44
N THR A 14 -4.10 17.29 4.45
CA THR A 14 -3.75 18.08 5.63
C THR A 14 -2.54 17.48 6.33
N TRP A 15 -2.51 16.17 6.53
CA TRP A 15 -1.42 15.49 7.23
C TRP A 15 -0.07 15.58 6.50
N ALA A 16 -0.05 15.28 5.20
CA ALA A 16 1.19 15.16 4.44
C ALA A 16 1.70 16.51 3.90
N LEU A 17 0.79 17.42 3.52
CA LEU A 17 1.13 18.67 2.85
C LEU A 17 1.01 19.89 3.76
N LEU A 18 -0.02 19.99 4.61
CA LEU A 18 -0.30 21.22 5.37
C LEU A 18 0.31 21.22 6.77
N LEU A 19 0.28 20.10 7.49
CA LEU A 19 0.77 19.95 8.86
C LEU A 19 2.24 20.39 9.06
N PRO A 20 3.18 20.21 8.11
CA PRO A 20 4.55 20.71 8.25
C PRO A 20 4.67 22.23 8.37
N PHE A 21 3.66 22.99 7.94
CA PHE A 21 3.63 24.44 8.02
C PHE A 21 2.92 24.96 9.28
N VAL A 22 2.36 24.05 10.10
CA VAL A 22 1.67 24.38 11.34
C VAL A 22 2.64 24.25 12.51
N SER A 23 2.65 25.23 13.40
CA SER A 23 3.51 25.23 14.59
C SER A 23 3.34 23.94 15.41
N PRO A 24 4.45 23.32 15.86
CA PRO A 24 4.42 22.07 16.63
C PRO A 24 3.74 22.23 18.00
N ASP A 25 3.69 23.44 18.55
CA ASP A 25 3.01 23.74 19.83
C ASP A 25 1.47 23.79 19.72
N SER A 26 0.92 23.62 18.52
CA SER A 26 -0.52 23.52 18.34
C SER A 26 -1.02 22.10 18.65
N GLY A 27 -2.12 21.98 19.40
CA GLY A 27 -2.78 20.68 19.66
C GLY A 27 -3.34 20.00 18.41
N LEU A 28 -3.14 20.58 17.22
CA LEU A 28 -3.49 19.98 15.93
C LEU A 28 -2.61 18.76 15.65
N HIS A 29 -1.34 18.77 16.08
CA HIS A 29 -0.41 17.66 15.85
C HIS A 29 -0.85 16.37 16.55
N ASP A 30 -1.58 16.45 17.66
CA ASP A 30 -2.13 15.29 18.39
C ASP A 30 -3.21 14.53 17.61
N ALA A 31 -3.83 15.18 16.61
CA ALA A 31 -4.84 14.56 15.75
C ALA A 31 -4.24 13.74 14.59
N PHE A 32 -2.91 13.79 14.42
CA PHE A 32 -2.20 13.16 13.31
C PHE A 32 -1.10 12.22 13.81
N PRO A 33 -0.86 11.08 13.13
CA PRO A 33 0.27 10.24 13.44
C PRO A 33 1.61 10.94 13.13
N PRO A 34 2.73 10.41 13.65
CA PRO A 34 4.06 10.92 13.35
C PRO A 34 4.33 11.03 11.84
N ARG A 35 5.02 12.11 11.44
CA ARG A 35 5.22 12.50 10.04
C ARG A 35 5.76 11.37 9.16
N GLU A 36 6.64 10.53 9.68
CA GLU A 36 7.22 9.42 8.93
C GLU A 36 6.16 8.46 8.38
N TRP A 37 4.99 8.36 9.01
CA TRP A 37 3.89 7.52 8.54
C TRP A 37 3.13 8.12 7.36
N ALA A 38 3.20 9.43 7.14
CA ALA A 38 2.65 10.07 5.94
C ALA A 38 3.39 9.64 4.66
N THR A 39 4.65 9.22 4.77
CA THR A 39 5.43 8.68 3.65
C THR A 39 5.48 7.15 3.65
N ARG A 40 5.59 6.53 4.83
CA ARG A 40 5.67 5.06 4.95
C ARG A 40 4.35 4.37 4.60
N GLY A 41 3.19 4.96 4.93
CA GLY A 41 1.89 4.36 4.64
C GLY A 41 1.70 4.03 3.14
N PRO A 42 1.86 5.02 2.23
CA PRO A 42 1.71 4.79 0.79
C PRO A 42 2.80 3.87 0.24
N ALA A 43 4.03 3.99 0.75
CA ALA A 43 5.13 3.11 0.37
C ALA A 43 4.85 1.64 0.73
N LEU A 44 4.36 1.36 1.95
CA LEU A 44 3.98 0.01 2.36
C LEU A 44 2.82 -0.53 1.53
N LEU A 45 1.82 0.30 1.23
CA LEU A 45 0.69 -0.09 0.38
C LEU A 45 1.16 -0.46 -1.02
N LEU A 46 2.09 0.31 -1.60
CA LEU A 46 2.71 0.00 -2.88
C LEU A 46 3.51 -1.31 -2.83
N LEU A 47 4.33 -1.50 -1.79
CA LEU A 47 5.12 -2.72 -1.60
C LEU A 47 4.24 -3.96 -1.45
N LEU A 48 3.16 -3.87 -0.67
CA LEU A 48 2.19 -4.96 -0.49
C LEU A 48 1.47 -5.26 -1.80
N GLY A 49 1.08 -4.23 -2.55
CA GLY A 49 0.49 -4.40 -3.88
C GLY A 49 1.45 -5.14 -4.82
N LEU A 50 2.70 -4.69 -4.89
CA LEU A 50 3.72 -5.30 -5.74
C LEU A 50 4.05 -6.74 -5.32
N ALA A 51 4.17 -6.98 -4.01
CA ALA A 51 4.39 -8.31 -3.46
C ALA A 51 3.22 -9.25 -3.76
N GLY A 52 1.98 -8.75 -3.66
CA GLY A 52 0.77 -9.51 -4.01
C GLY A 52 0.75 -9.90 -5.48
N ILE A 53 1.07 -8.96 -6.38
CA ILE A 53 1.21 -9.23 -7.82
C ILE A 53 2.30 -10.28 -8.06
N GLY A 54 3.51 -10.07 -7.51
CA GLY A 54 4.63 -11.00 -7.68
C GLY A 54 4.32 -12.41 -7.16
N ALA A 55 3.68 -12.52 -5.99
CA ALA A 55 3.27 -13.79 -5.41
C ALA A 55 2.22 -14.50 -6.29
N PHE A 56 1.28 -13.75 -6.88
CA PHE A 56 0.31 -14.31 -7.82
C PHE A 56 1.01 -14.90 -9.05
N PHE A 57 1.89 -14.14 -9.70
CA PHE A 57 2.66 -14.62 -10.85
C PHE A 57 3.54 -15.83 -10.53
N ALA A 58 4.21 -15.82 -9.39
CA ALA A 58 5.03 -16.95 -8.92
C ALA A 58 4.17 -18.21 -8.73
N LYS A 59 2.99 -18.08 -8.14
CA LYS A 59 2.06 -19.20 -7.96
C LYS A 59 1.57 -19.79 -9.28
N VAL A 60 1.15 -18.95 -10.22
CA VAL A 60 0.62 -19.39 -11.51
C VAL A 60 1.72 -20.07 -12.34
N SER A 61 2.89 -19.46 -12.44
CA SER A 61 4.02 -20.03 -13.19
C SER A 61 4.49 -21.37 -12.60
N ALA A 62 4.58 -21.48 -11.27
CA ALA A 62 4.92 -22.75 -10.61
C ALA A 62 3.86 -23.84 -10.85
N ALA A 63 2.57 -23.48 -10.85
CA ALA A 63 1.49 -24.42 -11.14
C ALA A 63 1.54 -24.92 -12.60
N GLU A 64 1.77 -24.02 -13.56
CA GLU A 64 1.91 -24.40 -14.97
C GLU A 64 3.13 -25.27 -15.24
N ALA A 65 4.30 -24.93 -14.65
CA ALA A 65 5.52 -25.72 -14.78
C ALA A 65 5.32 -27.15 -14.26
N ARG A 66 4.65 -27.30 -13.10
CA ARG A 66 4.30 -28.62 -12.55
C ARG A 66 3.38 -29.42 -13.48
N LYS A 67 2.37 -28.78 -14.08
CA LYS A 67 1.47 -29.43 -15.04
C LYS A 67 2.24 -29.96 -16.27
N LYS A 68 3.14 -29.14 -16.84
CA LYS A 68 3.98 -29.54 -17.99
C LYS A 68 4.91 -30.72 -17.63
N ALA A 69 5.55 -30.67 -16.47
CA ALA A 69 6.43 -31.75 -16.00
C ALA A 69 5.69 -33.08 -15.79
N GLN A 70 4.44 -33.03 -15.32
CA GLN A 70 3.61 -34.22 -15.16
C GLN A 70 3.10 -34.79 -16.49
N ALA A 71 2.81 -33.92 -17.47
CA ALA A 71 2.40 -34.35 -18.81
C ALA A 71 3.52 -35.05 -19.57
N GLY A 72 4.77 -34.56 -19.47
CA GLY A 72 5.94 -35.20 -20.09
C GLY A 72 6.35 -36.54 -19.44
N LYS A 73 5.90 -36.82 -18.21
CA LYS A 73 6.16 -38.08 -17.50
C LYS A 73 5.16 -39.20 -17.84
N LYS A 74 4.10 -38.89 -18.60
CA LYS A 74 3.05 -39.83 -19.03
C LYS A 74 3.26 -40.38 -20.45
N VAL A 75 4.37 -40.02 -21.10
CA VAL A 75 4.80 -40.53 -22.43
C VAL A 75 5.87 -41.58 -22.24
#